data_AF-A0A7U4DMR9-F1
#
_entry.id   AF-A0A7U4DMR9-F1
#
_cell.length_a   1.000
_cell.length_b   1.000
_cell.length_c   1.000
_cell.angle_alpha   90.00
_cell.angle_beta   90.00
_cell.angle_gamma   90.00
#
_symmetry.space_group_name_H-M   'P 1'
#
loop_
_entity.id
_entity.type
_entity.pdbx_description
1 polymer ?
#
loop_
_entity_poly.entity_id
_entity_poly.type
_entity_poly.pdbx_seq_one_letter_code
_entity_poly.pdbx_strand_id
1 'polypeptide(L)'
;MITLNIELFVKNKVRKIFQKYRSLIHEHEEILVLGDSHANVFKNKHIEEQFKNHFFNVIAVGGATISGLENPNSKTQALATFRKEIKKSKARTIIVLLGEVDTGFVIWHKSEKYKTNVSDMLDMAVQNYKDFLQQLSSTHRVICISTPLPTIKGNLEI
;
A
#
# COMPACT_ATOMS: atom_id res chain seq x y z
N MET A 1 -16.43 14.13 -15.65
CA MET A 1 -15.24 13.37 -15.20
C MET A 1 -14.17 14.24 -14.52
N ILE A 2 -13.96 15.49 -14.94
CA ILE A 2 -12.94 16.39 -14.37
C ILE A 2 -13.32 16.91 -12.96
N THR A 3 -14.59 17.23 -12.73
CA THR A 3 -15.09 17.80 -11.46
C THR A 3 -14.96 16.83 -10.27
N LEU A 4 -15.21 15.54 -10.49
CA LEU A 4 -15.10 14.50 -9.46
C LEU A 4 -13.65 14.32 -8.96
N ASN A 5 -12.67 14.48 -9.85
CA ASN A 5 -11.26 14.40 -9.52
C ASN A 5 -10.78 15.60 -8.68
N ILE A 6 -11.31 16.79 -8.95
CA ILE A 6 -11.00 18.00 -8.16
C ILE A 6 -11.59 17.86 -6.75
N GLU A 7 -12.82 17.35 -6.63
CA GLU A 7 -13.48 17.16 -5.34
C GLU A 7 -12.79 16.08 -4.49
N LEU A 8 -12.39 14.95 -5.09
CA LEU A 8 -11.57 13.93 -4.42
C LEU A 8 -10.20 14.47 -4.00
N PHE A 9 -9.56 15.29 -4.85
CA PHE A 9 -8.27 15.88 -4.55
C PHE A 9 -8.35 16.85 -3.36
N VAL A 10 -9.36 17.72 -3.33
CA VAL A 10 -9.63 18.64 -2.22
C VAL A 10 -9.94 17.86 -0.95
N LYS A 11 -10.83 16.86 -0.99
CA LYS A 11 -11.15 16.00 0.17
C LYS A 11 -9.90 15.31 0.73
N ASN A 12 -9.03 14.77 -0.13
CA ASN A 12 -7.78 14.14 0.29
C ASN A 12 -6.79 15.13 0.93
N LYS A 13 -6.69 16.36 0.40
CA LYS A 13 -5.80 17.40 0.95
C LYS A 13 -6.31 17.91 2.30
N VAL A 14 -7.61 18.14 2.43
CA VAL A 14 -8.26 18.51 3.70
C VAL A 14 -8.12 17.38 4.72
N ARG A 15 -8.31 16.12 4.33
CA ARG A 15 -8.08 14.96 5.21
C ARG A 15 -6.63 14.89 5.67
N LYS A 16 -5.65 15.14 4.80
CA LYS A 16 -4.22 15.19 5.19
C LYS A 16 -3.93 16.31 6.19
N ILE A 17 -4.55 17.48 6.01
CA ILE A 17 -4.44 18.60 6.94
C ILE A 17 -5.06 18.24 8.30
N PHE A 18 -6.27 17.68 8.32
CA PHE A 18 -6.92 17.22 9.55
C PHE A 18 -6.14 16.11 10.26
N GLN A 19 -5.58 15.14 9.51
CA GLN A 19 -4.71 14.11 10.08
C GLN A 19 -3.45 14.72 10.70
N LYS A 20 -2.84 15.71 10.04
CA LYS A 20 -1.71 16.46 10.59
C LYS A 20 -2.10 17.16 11.91
N TYR A 21 -3.29 17.77 11.99
CA TYR A 21 -3.76 18.37 13.24
C TYR A 21 -4.10 17.33 14.32
N ARG A 22 -4.63 16.15 13.97
CA ARG A 22 -4.80 15.05 14.93
C ARG A 22 -3.48 14.57 15.53
N SER A 23 -2.40 14.56 14.74
CA SER A 23 -1.06 14.22 15.26
C SER A 23 -0.48 15.26 16.24
N LEU A 24 -1.02 16.48 16.27
CA LEU A 24 -0.62 17.55 17.19
C LEU A 24 -1.41 17.50 18.51
N ILE A 25 -2.57 16.86 18.51
CA ILE A 25 -3.33 16.54 19.72
C ILE A 25 -2.71 15.24 20.23
N HIS A 26 -2.00 15.30 21.36
CA HIS A 26 -1.24 14.18 21.95
C HIS A 26 -2.06 12.89 22.23
N GLU A 27 -3.37 12.91 22.00
CA GLU A 27 -4.31 11.82 22.27
C GLU A 27 -4.40 10.76 21.15
N HIS A 28 -3.85 10.99 19.96
CA HIS A 28 -3.98 10.04 18.83
C HIS A 28 -2.64 9.54 18.30
N GLU A 29 -2.38 8.24 18.45
CA GLU A 29 -1.20 7.56 17.89
C GLU A 29 -1.30 7.42 16.36
N GLU A 30 -0.24 7.75 15.64
CA GLU A 30 -0.16 7.54 14.19
C GLU A 30 0.07 6.07 13.85
N ILE A 31 -0.78 5.52 12.97
CA ILE A 31 -0.52 4.27 12.25
C ILE A 31 -0.30 4.61 10.78
N LEU A 32 0.90 4.35 10.27
CA LEU A 32 1.22 4.54 8.86
C LEU A 32 0.77 3.31 8.06
N VAL A 33 -0.04 3.50 7.03
CA VAL A 33 -0.51 2.42 6.15
C VAL A 33 0.11 2.59 4.77
N LEU A 34 0.80 1.56 4.29
CA LEU A 34 1.43 1.51 2.98
C LEU A 34 0.75 0.43 2.14
N GLY A 35 0.28 0.77 0.95
CA GLY A 35 -0.31 -0.24 0.09
C GLY A 35 -0.72 0.24 -1.29
N ASP A 36 -1.41 -0.65 -2.00
CA ASP A 36 -2.06 -0.34 -3.28
C ASP A 36 -3.45 0.31 -3.05
N SER A 37 -4.35 0.20 -4.03
CA SER A 37 -5.72 0.73 -3.93
C SER A 37 -6.51 0.17 -2.75
N HIS A 38 -6.23 -1.07 -2.29
CA HIS A 38 -6.96 -1.70 -1.19
C HIS A 38 -6.67 -1.05 0.17
N ALA A 39 -5.53 -0.39 0.33
CA ALA A 39 -5.19 0.33 1.56
C ALA A 39 -6.16 1.48 1.85
N ASN A 40 -6.93 1.93 0.86
CA ASN A 40 -7.96 2.96 1.05
C ASN A 40 -9.08 2.52 2.02
N VAL A 41 -9.22 1.24 2.34
CA VAL A 41 -10.17 0.77 3.37
C VAL A 41 -9.92 1.45 4.73
N PHE A 42 -8.67 1.77 5.06
CA PHE A 42 -8.30 2.48 6.30
C PHE A 42 -8.70 3.97 6.30
N LYS A 43 -9.25 4.48 5.20
CA LYS A 43 -9.88 5.81 5.14
C LYS A 43 -11.37 5.77 5.47
N ASN A 44 -11.94 4.59 5.69
CA ASN A 44 -13.35 4.43 5.99
C ASN A 44 -13.64 4.99 7.39
N LYS A 45 -14.71 5.79 7.51
CA LYS A 45 -15.11 6.42 8.77
C LYS A 45 -15.41 5.39 9.87
N HIS A 46 -15.96 4.24 9.52
CA HIS A 46 -16.24 3.17 10.47
C HIS A 46 -14.96 2.64 11.11
N ILE A 47 -13.88 2.48 10.32
CA ILE A 47 -12.56 2.13 10.87
C ILE A 47 -12.07 3.22 11.82
N GLU A 48 -12.14 4.49 11.43
CA GLU A 48 -11.73 5.61 12.29
C GLU A 48 -12.52 5.67 13.62
N GLU A 49 -13.82 5.35 13.59
CA GLU A 49 -14.69 5.33 14.78
C GLU A 49 -14.40 4.16 15.74
N GLN A 50 -13.94 3.02 15.21
CA GLN A 50 -13.54 1.87 16.03
C GLN A 50 -12.17 2.09 16.73
N PHE A 51 -11.27 2.83 16.10
CA PHE A 51 -9.91 3.07 16.62
C PHE A 51 -9.74 4.51 17.14
N LYS A 52 -10.53 4.88 18.15
CA LYS A 52 -10.63 6.28 18.64
C LYS A 52 -9.29 6.90 19.05
N ASN A 53 -8.34 6.13 19.58
CA ASN A 53 -7.03 6.66 20.02
C ASN A 53 -5.94 6.57 18.94
N HIS A 54 -6.31 6.24 17.69
CA HIS A 54 -5.37 6.12 16.59
C HIS A 54 -5.86 6.94 15.39
N PHE A 55 -4.93 7.32 14.52
CA PHE A 55 -5.28 7.79 13.19
C PHE A 55 -4.45 7.07 12.12
N PHE A 56 -5.11 6.71 11.02
CA PHE A 56 -4.49 5.99 9.92
C PHE A 56 -4.00 6.96 8.84
N ASN A 57 -2.68 7.15 8.78
CA ASN A 57 -2.02 7.87 7.70
C ASN A 57 -1.86 6.96 6.49
N VAL A 58 -2.83 7.01 5.57
CA VAL A 58 -2.92 6.07 4.44
C VAL A 58 -2.17 6.59 3.21
N ILE A 59 -1.13 5.87 2.81
CA ILE A 59 -0.35 6.06 1.59
C ILE A 59 -0.68 4.93 0.62
N ALA A 60 -1.73 5.14 -0.18
CA ALA A 60 -2.16 4.23 -1.23
C ALA A 60 -1.61 4.67 -2.59
N VAL A 61 -0.82 3.82 -3.25
CA VAL A 61 -0.30 4.05 -4.60
C VAL A 61 -0.94 3.02 -5.53
N GLY A 62 -1.85 3.45 -6.40
CA GLY A 62 -2.55 2.55 -7.33
C GLY A 62 -1.58 1.77 -8.21
N GLY A 63 -1.76 0.46 -8.31
CA GLY A 63 -0.87 -0.42 -9.08
C GLY A 63 0.51 -0.65 -8.44
N ALA A 64 0.69 -0.31 -7.16
CA ALA A 64 1.92 -0.65 -6.45
C ALA A 64 2.10 -2.17 -6.40
N THR A 65 3.26 -2.63 -6.83
CA THR A 65 3.63 -4.05 -6.84
C THR A 65 4.94 -4.22 -6.09
N ILE A 66 5.07 -5.31 -5.35
CA ILE A 66 6.31 -5.72 -4.68
C ILE A 66 7.41 -5.91 -5.71
N SER A 67 7.09 -6.61 -6.79
CA SER A 67 7.94 -6.86 -7.96
C SER A 67 8.44 -5.60 -8.68
N GLY A 68 7.78 -4.46 -8.46
CA GLY A 68 8.11 -3.17 -9.04
C GLY A 68 8.67 -2.17 -8.04
N LEU A 69 8.77 -2.50 -6.74
CA LEU A 69 9.29 -1.59 -5.72
C LEU A 69 10.74 -1.21 -6.01
N GLU A 70 11.59 -2.19 -6.32
CA GLU A 70 13.01 -1.96 -6.54
C GLU A 70 13.34 -1.47 -7.95
N ASN A 71 12.39 -1.51 -8.88
CA ASN A 71 12.62 -1.08 -10.25
C ASN A 71 12.53 0.46 -10.35
N PRO A 72 13.65 1.18 -10.56
CA PRO A 72 13.63 2.64 -10.67
C PRO A 72 12.86 3.14 -11.90
N ASN A 73 12.68 2.28 -12.92
CA ASN A 73 11.90 2.57 -14.12
C ASN A 73 10.41 2.20 -13.97
N SER A 74 9.98 1.77 -12.77
CA SER A 74 8.56 1.47 -12.52
C SER A 74 7.71 2.71 -12.69
N LYS A 75 6.62 2.59 -13.48
CA LYS A 75 5.69 3.68 -13.76
C LYS A 75 5.06 4.27 -12.49
N THR A 76 4.87 3.45 -11.45
CA THR A 76 4.19 3.89 -10.22
C THR A 76 5.11 4.56 -9.21
N GLN A 77 6.43 4.35 -9.32
CA GLN A 77 7.44 4.83 -8.36
C GLN A 77 7.03 4.64 -6.88
N ALA A 78 6.33 3.53 -6.59
CA ALA A 78 5.68 3.31 -5.30
C ALA A 78 6.68 3.32 -4.15
N LEU A 79 7.85 2.69 -4.31
CA LEU A 79 8.89 2.63 -3.29
C LEU A 79 9.43 4.02 -2.91
N ALA A 80 9.65 4.90 -3.90
CA ALA A 80 10.11 6.26 -3.64
C ALA A 80 9.08 7.05 -2.81
N THR A 81 7.80 6.89 -3.14
CA THR A 81 6.70 7.49 -2.37
C THR A 81 6.63 6.94 -0.96
N PHE A 82 6.70 5.60 -0.78
CA PHE A 82 6.71 4.98 0.54
C PHE A 82 7.90 5.44 1.37
N ARG A 83 9.13 5.37 0.85
CA ARG A 83 10.34 5.82 1.58
C ARG A 83 10.25 7.29 1.99
N LYS A 84 9.70 8.15 1.13
CA LYS A 84 9.50 9.58 1.43
C LYS A 84 8.51 9.79 2.58
N GLU A 85 7.40 9.05 2.60
CA GLU A 85 6.38 9.23 3.63
C GLU A 85 6.77 8.53 4.95
N ILE A 86 7.48 7.40 4.90
CA ILE A 86 8.10 6.76 6.08
C ILE A 86 9.03 7.76 6.79
N LYS A 87 9.92 8.45 6.06
CA LYS A 87 10.85 9.44 6.63
C LYS A 87 10.17 10.64 7.30
N LYS A 88 8.92 10.94 6.93
CA LYS A 88 8.16 12.08 7.49
C LYS A 88 7.23 11.67 8.62
N SER A 89 6.85 10.40 8.67
CA SER A 89 5.92 9.85 9.64
C SER A 89 6.60 9.74 11.01
N LYS A 90 5.82 9.88 12.07
CA LYS A 90 6.25 9.59 13.44
C LYS A 90 5.65 8.28 13.95
N ALA A 91 4.98 7.54 13.08
CA ALA A 91 4.32 6.29 13.42
C ALA A 91 5.32 5.28 13.98
N ARG A 92 5.00 4.68 15.12
CA ARG A 92 5.74 3.52 15.64
C ARG A 92 5.34 2.23 14.92
N THR A 93 4.10 2.21 14.40
CA THR A 93 3.50 1.05 13.75
C THR A 93 3.25 1.34 12.27
N ILE A 94 3.68 0.40 11.42
CA ILE A 94 3.41 0.43 9.98
C ILE A 94 2.57 -0.79 9.60
N ILE A 95 1.44 -0.55 8.93
CA ILE A 95 0.64 -1.58 8.25
C ILE A 95 1.06 -1.62 6.79
N VAL A 96 1.33 -2.82 6.27
CA VAL A 96 1.64 -3.04 4.85
C VAL A 96 0.57 -3.94 4.24
N LEU A 97 -0.01 -3.48 3.13
CA LEU A 97 -1.04 -4.16 2.35
C LEU A 97 -0.66 -4.09 0.86
N LEU A 98 0.19 -5.02 0.43
CA LEU A 98 0.70 -5.13 -0.94
C LEU A 98 0.68 -6.59 -1.40
N GLY A 99 0.62 -6.79 -2.72
CA GLY A 99 0.76 -8.10 -3.37
C GLY A 99 -0.46 -8.55 -4.17
N GLU A 100 -1.56 -7.80 -4.17
CA GLU A 100 -2.74 -8.11 -4.99
C GLU A 100 -2.37 -8.04 -6.47
N VAL A 101 -1.72 -6.96 -6.87
CA VAL A 101 -1.31 -6.75 -8.27
C VAL A 101 -0.22 -7.75 -8.68
N ASP A 102 0.66 -8.16 -7.75
CA ASP A 102 1.68 -9.18 -8.01
C ASP A 102 1.05 -10.53 -8.34
N THR A 103 0.15 -11.00 -7.46
CA THR A 103 -0.50 -12.30 -7.56
C THR A 103 -1.58 -12.35 -8.64
N GLY A 104 -2.26 -11.22 -8.88
CA GLY A 104 -3.31 -11.10 -9.89
C GLY A 104 -2.80 -10.89 -11.32
N PHE A 105 -1.59 -10.36 -11.50
CA PHE A 105 -1.10 -10.01 -12.84
C PHE A 105 0.42 -10.14 -13.04
N VAL A 106 1.25 -9.51 -12.19
CA VAL A 106 2.68 -9.30 -12.53
C VAL A 106 3.46 -10.60 -12.62
N ILE A 107 3.22 -11.55 -11.72
CA ILE A 107 3.93 -12.84 -11.70
C ILE A 107 3.69 -13.57 -13.03
N TRP A 108 2.42 -13.67 -13.45
CA TRP A 108 2.01 -14.28 -14.71
C TRP A 108 2.62 -13.58 -15.92
N HIS A 109 2.47 -12.25 -15.99
CA HIS A 109 2.97 -11.45 -17.11
C HIS A 109 4.49 -11.54 -17.25
N LYS A 110 5.24 -11.54 -16.14
CA LYS A 110 6.71 -11.68 -16.17
C LYS A 110 7.12 -13.09 -16.59
N SER A 111 6.44 -14.12 -16.10
CA SER A 111 6.70 -15.52 -16.48
C SER A 111 6.57 -15.70 -17.99
N GLU A 112 5.49 -15.19 -18.60
CA GLU A 112 5.29 -15.21 -20.06
C GLU A 112 6.36 -14.41 -20.80
N LYS A 113 6.59 -13.15 -20.38
CA LYS A 113 7.51 -12.23 -21.05
C LYS A 113 8.95 -12.76 -21.08
N TYR A 114 9.40 -13.32 -19.97
CA TYR A 114 10.78 -13.79 -19.81
C TYR A 114 10.94 -15.29 -20.07
N LYS A 115 9.86 -16.02 -20.41
CA LYS A 115 9.85 -17.48 -20.61
C LYS A 115 10.45 -18.23 -19.41
N THR A 116 10.00 -17.87 -18.21
CA THR A 116 10.43 -18.45 -16.92
C THR A 116 9.26 -19.12 -16.23
N ASN A 117 9.50 -19.97 -15.20
CA ASN A 117 8.39 -20.58 -14.48
C ASN A 117 7.67 -19.56 -13.60
N VAL A 118 6.36 -19.74 -13.45
CA VAL A 118 5.54 -18.96 -12.51
C VAL A 118 6.09 -19.06 -11.08
N SER A 119 6.59 -20.24 -10.68
CA SER A 119 7.21 -20.45 -9.37
C SER A 119 8.42 -19.55 -9.16
N ASP A 120 9.29 -19.41 -10.16
CA ASP A 120 10.48 -18.57 -10.06
C ASP A 120 10.10 -17.09 -9.85
N MET A 121 9.07 -16.62 -10.57
CA MET A 121 8.55 -15.27 -10.42
C MET A 121 7.86 -15.04 -9.07
N LEU A 122 7.16 -16.05 -8.56
CA LEU A 122 6.57 -16.03 -7.22
C LEU A 122 7.65 -15.94 -6.14
N ASP A 123 8.68 -16.79 -6.21
CA ASP A 123 9.78 -16.82 -5.25
C ASP A 123 10.51 -15.47 -5.21
N MET A 124 10.75 -14.87 -6.37
CA MET A 124 11.30 -13.51 -6.46
C MET A 124 10.39 -12.47 -5.81
N ALA A 125 9.08 -12.52 -6.06
CA ALA A 125 8.14 -11.58 -5.46
C ALA A 125 8.08 -11.73 -3.93
N VAL A 126 8.07 -12.96 -3.42
CA VAL A 126 8.09 -13.26 -1.98
C VAL A 126 9.38 -12.77 -1.33
N GLN A 127 10.53 -13.04 -1.96
CA GLN A 127 11.83 -12.60 -1.44
C GLN A 127 11.92 -11.07 -1.37
N ASN A 128 11.51 -10.36 -2.43
CA ASN A 128 11.43 -8.91 -2.43
C ASN A 128 10.48 -8.37 -1.34
N TYR A 129 9.36 -9.07 -1.09
CA TYR A 129 8.45 -8.65 -0.04
C TYR A 129 9.09 -8.80 1.34
N LYS A 130 9.73 -9.95 1.58
CA LYS A 130 10.45 -10.23 2.81
C LYS A 130 11.52 -9.17 3.09
N ASP A 131 12.32 -8.82 2.09
CA ASP A 131 13.37 -7.81 2.22
C ASP A 131 12.79 -6.43 2.54
N PHE A 132 11.68 -6.05 1.90
CA PHE A 132 10.97 -4.82 2.22
C PHE A 132 10.43 -4.80 3.66
N LEU A 133 9.78 -5.87 4.11
CA LEU A 133 9.26 -5.99 5.47
C LEU A 133 10.38 -5.99 6.51
N GLN A 134 11.49 -6.66 6.23
CA GLN A 134 12.67 -6.68 7.09
C GLN A 134 13.27 -5.28 7.26
N GLN A 135 13.42 -4.53 6.16
CA GLN A 135 13.87 -3.14 6.21
C GLN A 135 13.00 -2.28 7.12
N LEU A 136 11.67 -2.42 7.04
CA LEU A 136 10.75 -1.69 7.92
C LEU A 136 10.86 -2.13 9.37
N SER A 137 10.95 -3.45 9.62
CA SER A 137 10.98 -4.03 10.97
C SER A 137 12.21 -3.66 11.79
N SER A 138 13.29 -3.22 11.13
CA SER A 138 14.50 -2.72 11.78
C SER A 138 14.25 -1.49 12.67
N THR A 139 13.19 -0.73 12.39
CA THR A 139 12.91 0.57 13.02
C THR A 139 11.46 0.73 13.46
N HIS A 140 10.54 -0.10 12.98
CA HIS A 140 9.10 0.02 13.22
C HIS A 140 8.47 -1.31 13.62
N ARG A 141 7.33 -1.25 14.32
CA ARG A 141 6.44 -2.42 14.47
C ARG A 141 5.69 -2.61 13.16
N VAL A 142 5.96 -3.70 12.45
CA VAL A 142 5.35 -3.99 11.15
C VAL A 142 4.19 -4.97 11.29
N ILE A 143 3.05 -4.62 10.70
CA ILE A 143 1.88 -5.50 10.53
C ILE A 143 1.72 -5.74 9.04
N CYS A 144 1.94 -6.97 8.60
CA CYS A 144 1.64 -7.39 7.23
C CYS A 144 0.20 -7.90 7.18
N ILE A 145 -0.62 -7.29 6.33
CA ILE A 145 -1.96 -7.79 6.02
C ILE A 145 -1.89 -8.43 4.65
N SER A 146 -2.27 -9.70 4.57
CA SER A 146 -2.37 -10.41 3.28
C SER A 146 -3.42 -9.74 2.41
N THR A 147 -3.16 -9.67 1.11
CA THR A 147 -4.17 -9.21 0.18
C THR A 147 -5.34 -10.18 0.17
N PRO A 148 -6.60 -9.68 0.12
CA PRO A 148 -7.74 -10.56 -0.07
C PRO A 148 -7.56 -11.27 -1.41
N LEU A 149 -8.00 -12.54 -1.48
CA LEU A 149 -8.02 -13.27 -2.75
C LEU A 149 -8.80 -12.44 -3.79
N PRO A 150 -8.33 -12.36 -5.06
CA PRO A 150 -9.05 -11.64 -6.09
C PRO A 150 -10.47 -12.19 -6.18
N THR A 151 -11.46 -11.32 -5.95
CA THR A 151 -12.88 -11.70 -5.94
C THR A 151 -13.52 -11.64 -7.32
N ILE A 152 -12.73 -11.34 -8.36
CA ILE A 152 -13.23 -11.28 -9.74
C ILE A 152 -13.24 -12.71 -10.27
N LYS A 153 -14.44 -13.22 -10.59
CA LYS A 153 -14.56 -14.30 -11.58
C LYS A 153 -13.96 -13.73 -12.85
N GLY A 154 -12.73 -14.09 -13.20
CA GLY A 154 -12.21 -13.79 -14.53
C GLY A 154 -13.27 -14.22 -15.53
N ASN A 155 -13.54 -13.40 -16.54
CA ASN A 155 -14.33 -13.84 -17.68
C ASN A 155 -13.55 -15.02 -18.32
N LEU A 156 -13.78 -16.22 -17.81
CA LEU A 156 -13.44 -17.49 -18.41
C LEU A 156 -14.46 -17.67 -19.53
N GLU A 157 -14.23 -17.00 -20.65
CA GLU A 157 -14.63 -17.57 -21.92
C GLU A 157 -13.59 -18.65 -22.25
N ILE A 158 -13.95 -19.89 -21.91
CA ILE A 158 -13.34 -21.12 -22.42
C ILE A 158 -14.05 -21.45 -23.73
#